data_AF-A0A0A0M6H1-F1
#
_entry.id   AF-A0A0A0M6H1-F1
#
_cell.length_a   1.000
_cell.length_b   1.000
_cell.length_c   1.000
_cell.angle_alpha   90.00
_cell.angle_beta   90.00
_cell.angle_gamma   90.00
#
_symmetry.space_group_name_H-M   'P 1'
#
loop_
_entity.id
_entity.type
_entity.pdbx_description
1 polymer ?
#
loop_
_entity_poly.entity_id
_entity_poly.type
_entity_poly.pdbx_seq_one_letter_code
_entity_poly.pdbx_strand_id
1 'polypeptide(L)'
;THRGGASQGGPGPLLAFVRRGWSNPDGASRASLQYVEYRLVDGRLERATRPMLDGASAGDSRVLLDGIVDAAIGYHHHGAWDHGWPGGAAELPSAVRLEVELQDLGRIEQLFLVTGRTL
;
A
#
# COMPACT_ATOMS: atom_id res chain seq x y z
N THR A 1 -23.79 -6.01 12.00
CA THR A 1 -23.06 -4.92 12.68
C THR A 1 -21.60 -5.31 12.82
N HIS A 2 -20.76 -5.05 11.81
CA HIS A 2 -19.32 -5.32 11.89
C HIS A 2 -18.59 -3.99 12.08
N ARG A 3 -18.29 -3.65 13.34
CA ARG A 3 -17.18 -2.73 13.64
C ARG A 3 -15.90 -3.56 13.49
N GLY A 4 -15.27 -3.49 12.32
CA GLY A 4 -13.91 -3.98 12.13
C GLY A 4 -12.96 -2.99 12.80
N GLY A 5 -12.19 -3.45 13.78
CA GLY A 5 -11.27 -2.63 14.56
C GLY A 5 -10.23 -1.96 13.68
N ALA A 6 -9.96 -0.70 13.98
CA ALA A 6 -8.81 0.04 13.49
C ALA A 6 -7.55 -0.83 13.63
N SER A 7 -6.80 -0.96 12.54
CA SER A 7 -5.43 -1.46 12.60
C SER A 7 -4.62 -0.45 13.40
N GLN A 8 -4.51 -0.71 14.72
CA GLN A 8 -3.61 0.00 15.61
C GLN A 8 -2.23 0.05 14.94
N GLY A 9 -1.71 1.25 14.74
CA GLY A 9 -0.40 1.51 14.14
C GLY A 9 0.70 0.80 14.92
N GLY A 10 1.04 -0.41 14.49
CA GLY A 10 2.29 -1.06 14.87
C GLY A 10 3.47 -0.32 14.22
N PRO A 11 4.71 -0.62 14.62
CA PRO A 11 5.93 0.02 14.09
C PRO A 11 6.23 -0.29 12.61
N GLY A 12 5.28 -0.86 11.87
CA GLY A 12 5.41 -1.29 10.48
C GLY A 12 4.65 -0.40 9.48
N PRO A 13 4.89 -0.58 8.17
CA PRO A 13 4.12 0.12 7.15
C PRO A 13 2.64 -0.26 7.18
N LEU A 14 1.78 0.67 6.80
CA LEU A 14 0.35 0.41 6.56
C LEU A 14 0.18 -0.52 5.35
N LEU A 15 1.00 -0.30 4.31
CA LEU A 15 1.04 -1.13 3.11
C LEU A 15 2.44 -1.05 2.50
N ALA A 16 2.98 -2.19 2.07
CA ALA A 16 4.21 -2.24 1.27
C ALA A 16 4.10 -3.28 0.16
N PHE A 17 4.64 -2.96 -1.01
CA PHE A 17 4.63 -3.84 -2.18
C PHE A 17 5.74 -3.48 -3.18
N VAL A 18 6.02 -4.40 -4.10
CA VAL A 18 6.85 -4.15 -5.27
C VAL A 18 5.95 -3.94 -6.47
N ARG A 19 6.19 -2.87 -7.23
CA ARG A 19 5.49 -2.60 -8.49
C ARG A 19 6.44 -2.55 -9.67
N ARG A 20 5.90 -2.86 -10.84
CA ARG A 20 6.48 -2.50 -12.14
C ARG A 20 6.07 -1.07 -12.51
N GLY A 21 6.59 -0.58 -13.64
CA GLY A 21 6.04 0.61 -14.29
C GLY A 21 6.65 1.92 -13.84
N TRP A 22 7.96 1.97 -13.63
CA TRP A 22 8.68 3.20 -13.95
C TRP A 22 9.01 3.14 -15.44
N SER A 23 8.35 3.95 -16.26
CA SER A 23 8.71 4.07 -17.68
C SER A 23 10.22 4.37 -17.76
N ASN A 24 10.98 3.48 -18.41
CA ASN A 24 12.42 3.65 -18.67
C ASN A 24 12.68 3.79 -20.18
N PRO A 25 12.08 4.80 -20.85
CA PRO A 25 12.23 4.96 -22.29
C PRO A 25 13.70 5.21 -22.70
N ASP A 26 14.51 5.76 -21.80
CA ASP A 26 15.90 6.15 -22.07
C ASP A 26 16.93 5.05 -21.76
N GLY A 27 16.48 3.85 -21.35
CA GLY A 27 17.36 2.68 -21.18
C GLY A 27 18.41 2.79 -20.08
N ALA A 28 18.22 3.65 -19.08
CA ALA A 28 19.15 3.77 -17.95
C ALA A 28 19.31 2.43 -17.20
N SER A 29 20.52 2.12 -16.72
CA SER A 29 20.81 0.91 -15.93
C SER A 29 20.20 1.01 -14.53
N ARG A 30 18.91 0.68 -14.41
CA ARG A 30 18.16 0.64 -13.15
C ARG A 30 17.13 -0.48 -13.19
N ALA A 31 16.77 -1.00 -12.01
CA ALA A 31 15.80 -2.07 -11.89
C ALA A 31 14.42 -1.63 -12.44
N SER A 32 13.76 -2.53 -13.16
CA SER A 32 12.37 -2.33 -13.66
C SER A 32 11.31 -2.48 -12.56
N LEU A 33 11.75 -2.81 -11.35
CA LEU A 33 10.97 -3.04 -10.15
C LEU A 33 11.30 -1.98 -9.10
N GLN A 34 10.28 -1.48 -8.42
CA GLN A 34 10.42 -0.51 -7.34
C GLN A 34 9.65 -0.99 -6.12
N TYR A 35 10.31 -0.97 -4.97
CA TYR A 35 9.64 -1.13 -3.68
C TYR A 35 8.98 0.19 -3.28
N VAL A 36 7.73 0.10 -2.84
CA VAL A 36 6.93 1.22 -2.36
C VAL A 36 6.39 0.85 -0.98
N GLU A 37 6.46 1.79 -0.05
CA GLU A 37 5.84 1.67 1.26
C GLU A 37 5.04 2.91 1.59
N TYR A 38 3.91 2.68 2.26
CA TYR A 38 3.03 3.70 2.81
C TYR A 38 3.03 3.58 4.32
N ARG A 39 3.22 4.70 5.02
CA ARG A 39 3.15 4.79 6.48
C ARG A 39 2.11 5.83 6.90
N LEU A 40 1.46 5.56 8.02
CA LEU A 40 0.65 6.55 8.71
C LEU A 40 1.50 7.14 9.83
N VAL A 41 1.84 8.42 9.73
CA VAL A 41 2.70 9.15 10.69
C VAL A 41 1.99 10.43 11.08
N ASP A 42 1.62 10.57 12.35
CA ASP A 42 0.95 11.75 12.91
C ASP A 42 -0.23 12.27 12.05
N GLY A 43 -1.11 11.35 11.64
CA GLY A 43 -2.28 11.68 10.81
C GLY A 43 -1.96 12.01 9.34
N ARG A 44 -0.75 11.70 8.87
CA ARG A 44 -0.33 11.85 7.47
C ARG A 44 -0.06 10.50 6.83
N LEU A 45 -0.54 10.33 5.60
CA LEU A 45 -0.13 9.24 4.74
C LEU A 45 1.15 9.64 4.01
N GLU A 46 2.25 9.00 4.38
CA GLU A 46 3.56 9.22 3.80
C GLU A 46 3.94 8.04 2.88
N ARG A 47 4.54 8.34 1.73
CA ARG A 47 5.04 7.34 0.77
C ARG A 47 6.54 7.47 0.59
N ALA A 48 7.25 6.36 0.78
CA ALA A 48 8.66 6.23 0.43
C ALA A 48 8.85 5.16 -0.65
N THR A 49 9.96 5.26 -1.38
CA THR A 49 10.34 4.25 -2.38
C THR A 49 11.80 3.85 -2.22
N ARG A 50 12.14 2.63 -2.66
CA ARG A 50 13.52 2.18 -2.82
C ARG A 50 13.82 1.98 -4.30
N PRO A 51 14.89 2.58 -4.83
CA PRO A 51 15.28 2.41 -6.23
C PRO A 51 15.88 1.03 -6.52
N MET A 52 16.41 0.34 -5.49
CA MET A 52 16.97 -1.01 -5.58
C MET A 52 16.37 -1.90 -4.47
N LEU A 53 16.22 -3.19 -4.75
CA LEU A 53 15.58 -4.17 -3.85
C LEU A 53 16.56 -4.79 -2.83
N ASP A 54 17.84 -4.44 -2.91
CA ASP A 54 18.97 -5.05 -2.20
C ASP A 54 19.21 -4.52 -0.77
N GLY A 55 18.13 -4.19 -0.06
CA GLY A 55 18.22 -3.85 1.37
C GLY A 55 18.65 -2.41 1.67
N ALA A 56 18.79 -1.56 0.65
CA ALA A 56 18.93 -0.12 0.86
C ALA A 56 17.75 0.43 1.68
N SER A 57 18.03 1.38 2.59
CA SER A 57 17.00 2.13 3.30
C SER A 57 16.05 2.79 2.30
N ALA A 58 14.77 2.90 2.67
CA ALA A 58 13.86 3.74 1.89
C ALA A 58 14.40 5.17 1.82
N GLY A 59 14.29 5.79 0.64
CA GLY A 59 14.64 7.20 0.48
C GLY A 59 13.65 8.10 1.22
N ASP A 60 13.82 9.41 1.07
CA ASP A 60 12.97 10.40 1.74
C ASP A 60 11.48 10.17 1.45
N SER A 61 10.69 10.17 2.52
CA SER A 61 9.24 10.04 2.46
C SER A 61 8.60 11.31 1.92
N ARG A 62 7.51 11.16 1.16
CA ARG A 62 6.66 12.27 0.70
C ARG A 62 5.28 12.15 1.33
N VAL A 63 4.81 13.24 1.95
CA VAL A 63 3.41 13.35 2.39
C VAL A 63 2.50 13.38 1.16
N LEU A 64 1.48 12.54 1.14
CA LEU A 64 0.50 12.47 0.05
C LEU A 64 -0.89 12.98 0.47
N LEU A 65 -1.23 12.78 1.74
CA LEU A 65 -2.50 13.15 2.32
C LEU A 65 -2.29 13.42 3.81
N ASP A 66 -2.98 14.43 4.34
CA ASP A 66 -2.99 14.79 5.76
C ASP A 66 -4.43 14.78 6.30
N GLY A 67 -4.60 15.09 7.58
CA GLY A 67 -5.90 15.10 8.23
C GLY A 67 -6.54 13.72 8.38
N ILE A 68 -5.73 12.65 8.38
CA ILE A 68 -6.21 11.28 8.54
C ILE A 68 -6.48 11.00 10.02
N VAL A 69 -7.70 10.58 10.33
CA VAL A 69 -8.13 10.11 11.65
C VAL A 69 -7.87 8.62 11.79
N ASP A 70 -8.18 7.84 10.74
CA ASP A 70 -7.99 6.40 10.72
C ASP A 70 -7.72 5.93 9.28
N ALA A 71 -6.98 4.82 9.14
CA ALA A 71 -6.74 4.19 7.86
C ALA A 71 -6.59 2.68 8.00
N ALA A 72 -7.19 1.94 7.05
CA ALA A 72 -7.14 0.49 7.03
C ALA A 72 -6.94 -0.04 5.60
N ILE A 73 -6.27 -1.19 5.53
CA ILE A 73 -6.15 -1.96 4.29
C ILE A 73 -7.01 -3.22 4.38
N GLY A 74 -7.71 -3.51 3.29
CA GLY A 74 -8.35 -4.79 3.05
C GLY A 74 -7.73 -5.49 1.84
N TYR A 75 -7.65 -6.81 1.89
CA TYR A 75 -7.20 -7.66 0.81
C TYR A 75 -8.32 -8.58 0.36
N HIS A 76 -8.59 -8.64 -0.95
CA HIS A 76 -9.58 -9.55 -1.51
C HIS A 76 -8.92 -10.83 -2.02
N HIS A 77 -9.23 -11.96 -1.40
CA HIS A 77 -8.71 -13.29 -1.72
C HIS A 77 -9.85 -14.31 -1.69
N HIS A 78 -9.91 -15.20 -2.69
CA HIS A 78 -10.93 -16.25 -2.80
C HIS A 78 -12.38 -15.81 -2.53
N GLY A 79 -12.76 -14.58 -2.91
CA GLY A 79 -14.12 -14.06 -2.75
C GLY A 79 -14.43 -13.45 -1.38
N ALA A 80 -13.43 -13.31 -0.51
CA ALA A 80 -13.55 -12.73 0.81
C ALA A 80 -12.59 -11.54 1.00
N TRP A 81 -12.92 -10.68 1.97
CA TRP A 81 -12.10 -9.55 2.39
C TRP A 81 -11.45 -9.85 3.74
N ASP A 82 -10.13 -9.69 3.81
CA ASP A 82 -9.34 -9.87 5.01
C ASP A 82 -8.54 -8.60 5.36
N HIS A 83 -8.35 -8.37 6.66
CA HIS A 83 -7.55 -7.25 7.19
C HIS A 83 -6.04 -7.55 7.23
N GLY A 84 -5.66 -8.80 6.94
CA GLY A 84 -4.28 -9.22 6.72
C GLY A 84 -4.18 -9.96 5.39
N TRP A 85 -2.96 -10.16 4.89
CA TRP A 85 -2.75 -10.86 3.63
C TRP A 85 -2.46 -12.36 3.88
N PRO A 86 -3.42 -13.28 3.60
CA PRO A 86 -3.24 -14.71 3.86
C PRO A 86 -2.42 -15.44 2.79
N GLY A 87 -2.35 -14.91 1.56
CA GLY A 87 -1.70 -15.59 0.41
C GLY A 87 -0.17 -15.60 0.43
N GLY A 88 0.46 -14.99 1.44
CA GLY A 88 1.92 -14.95 1.58
C GLY A 88 2.63 -14.32 0.38
N ALA A 89 3.88 -14.71 0.13
CA ALA A 89 4.71 -14.11 -0.94
C ALA A 89 4.48 -14.73 -2.33
N ALA A 90 3.79 -15.87 -2.42
CA ALA A 90 3.61 -16.61 -3.67
C ALA A 90 2.41 -16.14 -4.50
N GLU A 91 1.46 -15.46 -3.86
CA GLU A 91 0.22 -15.01 -4.47
C GLU A 91 0.05 -13.51 -4.33
N LEU A 92 -0.82 -12.96 -5.18
CA LEU A 92 -1.29 -11.58 -5.07
C LEU A 92 -2.78 -11.59 -4.73
N PRO A 93 -3.26 -10.60 -3.95
CA PRO A 93 -4.69 -10.36 -3.81
C PRO A 93 -5.28 -10.09 -5.19
N SER A 94 -6.57 -10.37 -5.36
CA SER A 94 -7.30 -9.97 -6.57
C SER A 94 -7.67 -8.48 -6.55
N ALA A 95 -7.81 -7.90 -5.35
CA ALA A 95 -7.98 -6.47 -5.14
C ALA A 95 -7.45 -6.04 -3.78
N VAL A 96 -7.06 -4.77 -3.66
CA VAL A 96 -6.71 -4.12 -2.41
C VAL A 96 -7.67 -2.96 -2.20
N ARG A 97 -8.18 -2.82 -0.98
CA ARG A 97 -9.01 -1.69 -0.57
C ARG A 97 -8.22 -0.83 0.42
N LEU A 98 -8.21 0.48 0.18
CA LEU A 98 -7.76 1.48 1.15
C LEU A 98 -9.00 2.23 1.66
N GLU A 99 -9.19 2.19 2.96
CA GLU A 99 -10.20 2.99 3.65
C GLU A 99 -9.49 4.05 4.48
N VAL A 100 -9.92 5.30 4.35
CA VAL A 100 -9.37 6.44 5.09
C VAL A 100 -10.52 7.26 5.67
N GLU A 101 -10.47 7.56 6.95
CA GLU A 101 -11.33 8.54 7.59
C GLU A 101 -10.59 9.88 7.64
N LEU A 102 -11.11 10.90 6.95
CA LEU A 102 -10.56 12.25 6.96
C LEU A 102 -11.36 13.16 7.89
N GLN A 103 -10.65 14.06 8.58
CA GLN A 103 -11.25 15.04 9.49
C GLN A 103 -12.36 15.86 8.82
N ASP A 104 -12.13 16.29 7.57
CA ASP A 104 -13.00 17.24 6.89
C ASP A 104 -13.97 16.59 5.89
N LEU A 105 -13.64 15.39 5.38
CA LEU A 105 -14.39 14.72 4.31
C LEU A 105 -15.07 13.42 4.75
N GLY A 106 -14.79 12.95 5.97
CA GLY A 106 -15.26 11.67 6.45
C GLY A 106 -14.64 10.49 5.70
N ARG A 107 -15.38 9.38 5.62
CA ARG A 107 -14.89 8.12 5.07
C ARG A 107 -14.74 8.14 3.54
N ILE A 108 -13.52 7.87 3.08
CA ILE A 108 -13.19 7.60 1.68
C ILE A 108 -12.77 6.14 1.54
N GLU A 109 -13.30 5.48 0.51
CA GLU A 109 -12.92 4.12 0.13
C GLU A 109 -12.36 4.11 -1.30
N GLN A 110 -11.18 3.52 -1.48
CA GLN A 110 -10.58 3.28 -2.78
C GLN A 110 -10.34 1.80 -2.99
N LEU A 111 -10.82 1.28 -4.11
CA LEU A 111 -10.66 -0.11 -4.52
C LEU A 111 -9.69 -0.20 -5.72
N PHE A 112 -8.64 -0.98 -5.57
CA PHE A 112 -7.63 -1.22 -6.59
C PHE A 112 -7.65 -2.67 -7.01
N LEU A 113 -7.94 -2.94 -8.29
CA LEU A 113 -7.77 -4.28 -8.86
C LEU A 113 -6.29 -4.56 -9.03
N VAL A 114 -5.85 -5.72 -8.56
CA VAL A 114 -4.45 -6.16 -8.71
C VAL A 114 -4.41 -7.15 -9.85
N THR A 115 -3.99 -6.67 -11.01
CA THR A 115 -3.88 -7.50 -12.20
C THR A 115 -2.56 -8.24 -12.18
N GLY A 116 -2.62 -9.51 -11.75
CA GLY A 116 -1.47 -10.40 -11.66
C GLY A 116 -1.47 -11.53 -12.69
N ARG A 117 -2.36 -11.53 -13.70
CA ARG A 117 -2.38 -12.61 -14.68
C ARG A 117 -1.20 -12.45 -15.65
N THR A 118 -0.10 -13.13 -15.34
CA THR A 118 0.79 -13.64 -16.37
C THR A 118 -0.04 -14.60 -17.24
N LEU A 119 -0.17 -14.27 -18.52
CA LEU A 119 -0.52 -15.26 -19.54
C LEU A 119 0.66 -16.21 -19.75
#